data_AF-A0A401U2H8-F1
#
_entry.id   AF-A0A401U2H8-F1
#
_cell.length_a   1.000
_cell.length_b   1.000
_cell.length_c   1.000
_cell.angle_alpha   90.00
_cell.angle_beta   90.00
_cell.angle_gamma   90.00
#
_symmetry.space_group_name_H-M   'P 1'
#
loop_
_entity.id
_entity.type
_entity.pdbx_description
1 polymer ?
#
loop_
_entity_poly.entity_id
_entity_poly.type
_entity_poly.pdbx_seq_one_letter_code
_entity_poly.pdbx_strand_id
1 'polypeptide(L)'
;EEAKLAQETGNLGDIDALAAAMEMAQQALAESEAAVQSSEAHHAAARQTLEASRNPLAEAEKRVQRLETEARTISKLVTSETKNLWPPIIDGITVAKGYEKAIGAVLGDDLDAPVDSSAPMRWTNVGEAAGDPSLPDGVERLADHVQAPPELARRLAQIGVVAKERGAALVSQLKTGQRLVSL
;
A
#
# COMPACT_ATOMS: atom_id res chain seq x y z
N GLU A 1 -64.57 -62.56 -28.90
CA GLU A 1 -64.39 -61.26 -28.23
C GLU A 1 -63.14 -61.21 -27.37
N GLU A 2 -62.86 -62.21 -26.52
CA GLU A 2 -61.64 -62.25 -25.68
C GLU A 2 -60.32 -62.04 -26.44
N ALA A 3 -60.15 -62.65 -27.62
CA ALA A 3 -58.94 -62.47 -28.42
C ALA A 3 -58.76 -61.05 -28.99
N LYS A 4 -59.87 -60.32 -29.20
CA LYS A 4 -59.85 -58.94 -29.71
C LYS A 4 -59.57 -57.95 -28.57
N LEU A 5 -60.16 -58.20 -27.40
CA LEU A 5 -59.87 -57.48 -26.15
C LEU A 5 -58.40 -57.66 -25.71
N ALA A 6 -57.84 -58.87 -25.83
CA ALA A 6 -56.44 -59.14 -25.50
C ALA A 6 -55.44 -58.48 -26.47
N GLN A 7 -55.83 -58.32 -27.74
CA GLN A 7 -55.01 -57.64 -28.75
C GLN A 7 -55.06 -56.12 -28.60
N GLU A 8 -56.21 -55.56 -28.20
CA GLU A 8 -56.36 -54.13 -27.87
C GLU A 8 -55.65 -53.77 -26.55
N THR A 9 -55.65 -54.64 -25.54
CA THR A 9 -54.89 -54.44 -24.29
C THR A 9 -53.39 -54.71 -24.44
N GLY A 10 -52.99 -55.66 -25.28
CA GLY A 10 -51.58 -55.94 -25.56
C GLY A 10 -50.82 -54.80 -26.27
N ASN A 11 -51.55 -53.87 -26.90
CA ASN A 11 -51.00 -52.71 -27.60
C ASN A 11 -50.93 -51.44 -26.73
N LEU A 12 -51.50 -51.46 -25.52
CA LEU A 12 -51.57 -50.30 -24.60
C LEU A 12 -50.31 -50.12 -23.73
N GLY A 13 -49.30 -50.98 -23.88
CA GLY A 13 -48.16 -51.03 -22.96
C GLY A 13 -48.56 -51.55 -21.58
N ASP A 14 -47.58 -51.90 -20.75
CA ASP A 14 -47.82 -52.33 -19.38
C ASP A 14 -48.37 -51.14 -18.56
N ILE A 15 -49.68 -51.12 -18.35
CA ILE A 15 -50.42 -50.04 -17.68
C ILE A 15 -49.89 -49.83 -16.25
N ASP A 16 -49.49 -50.90 -15.57
CA ASP A 16 -48.94 -50.82 -14.23
C ASP A 16 -47.57 -50.14 -14.23
N ALA A 17 -46.74 -50.41 -15.25
CA ALA A 17 -45.47 -49.72 -15.43
C ALA A 17 -45.64 -48.23 -15.76
N LEU A 18 -46.66 -47.87 -16.57
CA LEU A 18 -46.98 -46.47 -16.88
C LEU A 18 -47.54 -45.72 -15.65
N ALA A 19 -48.36 -46.38 -14.83
CA ALA A 19 -48.87 -45.82 -13.58
C ALA A 19 -47.73 -45.56 -12.58
N ALA A 20 -46.82 -46.50 -12.41
CA ALA A 20 -45.64 -46.32 -11.57
C ALA A 20 -44.72 -45.18 -12.07
N ALA A 21 -44.51 -45.09 -13.39
CA ALA A 21 -43.74 -44.01 -13.98
C ALA A 21 -44.40 -42.63 -13.77
N MET A 22 -45.74 -42.55 -13.85
CA MET A 22 -46.50 -41.34 -13.58
C MET A 22 -46.37 -40.92 -12.10
N GLU A 23 -46.50 -41.85 -11.16
CA GLU A 23 -46.36 -41.58 -9.72
C GLU A 23 -44.94 -41.08 -9.39
N MET A 24 -43.91 -41.73 -9.95
CA MET A 24 -42.52 -41.27 -9.81
C MET A 24 -42.31 -39.87 -10.40
N ALA A 25 -42.89 -39.58 -11.57
CA ALA A 25 -42.77 -38.27 -12.19
C ALA A 25 -43.50 -37.17 -11.39
N GLN A 26 -44.66 -37.48 -10.79
CA GLN A 26 -45.39 -36.57 -9.91
C GLN A 26 -44.61 -36.27 -8.63
N GLN A 27 -43.97 -37.29 -8.04
CA GLN A 27 -43.15 -37.10 -6.86
C GLN A 27 -41.89 -36.29 -7.14
N ALA A 28 -41.20 -36.58 -8.26
CA ALA A 28 -40.05 -35.79 -8.71
C ALA A 28 -40.43 -34.34 -9.02
N LEU A 29 -41.62 -34.10 -9.60
CA LEU A 29 -42.15 -32.76 -9.82
C LEU A 29 -42.37 -32.01 -8.50
N ALA A 30 -43.04 -32.65 -7.53
CA ALA A 30 -43.30 -32.04 -6.22
C ALA A 30 -42.01 -31.70 -5.47
N GLU A 31 -41.01 -32.59 -5.52
CA GLU A 31 -39.68 -32.33 -4.93
C GLU A 31 -38.97 -31.17 -5.63
N SER A 32 -39.03 -31.10 -6.96
CA SER A 32 -38.45 -30.01 -7.74
C SER A 32 -39.13 -28.67 -7.45
N GLU A 33 -40.46 -28.64 -7.32
CA GLU A 33 -41.22 -27.43 -7.00
C GLU A 33 -40.86 -26.91 -5.60
N ALA A 34 -40.74 -27.81 -4.61
CA ALA A 34 -40.31 -27.45 -3.26
C ALA A 34 -38.86 -26.90 -3.25
N ALA A 35 -37.97 -27.51 -4.04
CA ALA A 35 -36.59 -27.03 -4.17
C ALA A 35 -36.51 -25.64 -4.82
N VAL A 36 -37.30 -25.39 -5.86
CA VAL A 36 -37.41 -24.06 -6.51
C VAL A 36 -37.90 -23.02 -5.52
N GLN A 37 -38.98 -23.31 -4.78
CA GLN A 37 -39.54 -22.37 -3.80
C GLN A 37 -38.53 -22.03 -2.68
N SER A 38 -37.78 -23.03 -2.20
CA SER A 38 -36.70 -22.79 -1.24
C SER A 38 -35.59 -21.92 -1.83
N SER A 39 -35.15 -22.19 -3.07
CA SER A 39 -34.13 -21.40 -3.74
C SER A 39 -34.57 -19.94 -3.96
N GLU A 40 -35.83 -19.71 -4.34
CA GLU A 40 -36.40 -18.37 -4.50
C GLU A 40 -36.43 -17.60 -3.18
N ALA A 41 -36.82 -18.26 -2.08
CA ALA A 41 -36.81 -17.66 -0.75
C ALA A 41 -35.38 -17.28 -0.30
N HIS A 42 -34.41 -18.16 -0.54
CA HIS A 42 -33.00 -17.88 -0.23
C HIS A 42 -32.45 -16.73 -1.07
N HIS A 43 -32.79 -16.68 -2.36
CA HIS A 43 -32.39 -15.58 -3.25
C HIS A 43 -33.00 -14.25 -2.82
N ALA A 44 -34.29 -14.24 -2.44
CA ALA A 44 -34.95 -13.04 -1.92
C ALA A 44 -34.29 -12.54 -0.62
N ALA A 45 -33.97 -13.44 0.32
CA ALA A 45 -33.28 -13.10 1.56
C ALA A 45 -31.88 -12.54 1.29
N ALA A 46 -31.10 -13.19 0.42
CA ALA A 46 -29.75 -12.71 0.04
C ALA A 46 -29.80 -11.32 -0.61
N ARG A 47 -30.79 -11.07 -1.48
CA ARG A 47 -31.01 -9.75 -2.10
C ARG A 47 -31.36 -8.69 -1.06
N GLN A 48 -32.18 -9.02 -0.07
CA GLN A 48 -32.52 -8.10 1.02
C GLN A 48 -31.30 -7.77 1.88
N THR A 49 -30.47 -8.76 2.22
CA THR A 49 -29.21 -8.54 2.94
C THR A 49 -28.25 -7.65 2.15
N LEU A 50 -28.13 -7.88 0.84
CA LEU A 50 -27.31 -7.05 -0.04
C LEU A 50 -27.78 -5.59 -0.03
N GLU A 51 -29.07 -5.35 -0.27
CA GLU A 51 -29.63 -3.99 -0.26
C GLU A 51 -29.46 -3.30 1.11
N ALA A 52 -29.69 -4.03 2.21
CA ALA A 52 -29.50 -3.51 3.57
C ALA A 52 -28.03 -3.13 3.87
N SER A 53 -27.06 -3.82 3.26
CA SER A 53 -25.62 -3.56 3.45
C SER A 53 -25.09 -2.34 2.71
N ARG A 54 -25.79 -1.87 1.65
CA ARG A 54 -25.31 -0.77 0.80
C ARG A 54 -25.22 0.56 1.53
N ASN A 55 -26.22 0.89 2.35
CA ASN A 55 -26.23 2.16 3.09
C ASN A 55 -25.11 2.25 4.14
N PRO A 56 -24.90 1.23 5.01
CA PRO A 56 -23.77 1.21 5.93
C PRO A 56 -22.41 1.35 5.24
N LEU A 57 -22.22 0.67 4.09
CA LEU A 57 -21.00 0.79 3.29
C LEU A 57 -20.80 2.23 2.80
N ALA A 58 -21.81 2.83 2.18
CA ALA A 58 -21.74 4.19 1.68
C ALA A 58 -21.49 5.23 2.78
N GLU A 59 -22.04 5.03 3.99
CA GLU A 59 -21.76 5.89 5.14
C GLU A 59 -20.32 5.75 5.66
N ALA A 60 -19.80 4.52 5.71
CA ALA A 60 -18.41 4.26 6.09
C ALA A 60 -17.44 4.90 5.09
N GLU A 61 -17.67 4.74 3.79
CA GLU A 61 -16.86 5.36 2.73
C GLU A 61 -16.85 6.89 2.83
N LYS A 62 -18.01 7.53 3.03
CA LYS A 62 -18.11 8.98 3.25
C LYS A 62 -17.33 9.42 4.49
N ARG A 63 -17.37 8.64 5.57
CA ARG A 63 -16.64 8.95 6.80
C ARG A 63 -15.13 8.87 6.60
N VAL A 64 -14.65 7.84 5.90
CA VAL A 64 -13.24 7.72 5.54
C VAL A 64 -12.80 8.90 4.68
N GLN A 65 -13.54 9.23 3.62
CA GLN A 65 -13.20 10.32 2.72
C GLN A 65 -13.13 11.68 3.45
N ARG A 66 -14.04 11.92 4.40
CA ARG A 66 -14.01 13.12 5.25
C ARG A 66 -12.76 13.16 6.12
N LEU A 67 -12.46 12.08 6.85
CA LEU A 67 -11.30 12.00 7.74
C LEU A 67 -9.98 12.16 6.98
N GLU A 68 -9.86 11.55 5.80
CA GLU A 68 -8.68 11.74 4.95
C GLU A 68 -8.53 13.19 4.49
N THR A 69 -9.64 13.85 4.17
CA THR A 69 -9.63 15.26 3.74
C THR A 69 -9.25 16.17 4.90
N GLU A 70 -9.76 15.93 6.11
CA GLU A 70 -9.35 16.62 7.33
C GLU A 70 -7.85 16.43 7.59
N ALA A 71 -7.36 15.19 7.56
CA ALA A 71 -5.94 14.87 7.77
C ALA A 71 -5.02 15.57 6.75
N ARG A 72 -5.39 15.51 5.45
CA ARG A 72 -4.65 16.22 4.38
C ARG A 72 -4.65 17.73 4.59
N THR A 73 -5.76 18.30 5.06
CA THR A 73 -5.88 19.75 5.28
C THR A 73 -5.06 20.21 6.47
N ILE A 74 -5.14 19.49 7.59
CA ILE A 74 -4.33 19.75 8.80
C ILE A 74 -2.84 19.63 8.47
N SER A 75 -2.43 18.57 7.78
CA SER A 75 -1.04 18.39 7.36
C SER A 75 -0.52 19.54 6.50
N LYS A 76 -1.34 20.02 5.53
CA LYS A 76 -0.98 21.18 4.70
C LYS A 76 -0.85 22.46 5.51
N LEU A 77 -1.80 22.75 6.40
CA LEU A 77 -1.78 23.96 7.23
C LEU A 77 -0.53 24.00 8.12
N VAL A 78 -0.29 22.93 8.88
CA VAL A 78 0.89 22.80 9.75
C VAL A 78 2.19 22.97 8.97
N THR A 79 2.29 22.35 7.79
CA THR A 79 3.49 22.46 6.94
C THR A 79 3.65 23.87 6.37
N SER A 80 2.56 24.53 5.98
CA SER A 80 2.58 25.86 5.36
C SER A 80 2.94 26.99 6.33
N GLU A 81 2.44 26.96 7.57
CA GLU A 81 2.82 27.94 8.59
C GLU A 81 4.30 27.82 8.99
N THR A 82 4.82 26.59 9.03
CA THR A 82 6.21 26.31 9.39
C THR A 82 7.22 26.78 8.32
N LYS A 83 6.87 26.66 7.02
CA LYS A 83 7.78 27.00 5.90
C LYS A 83 8.07 28.50 5.75
N ASN A 84 7.22 29.39 6.27
CA ASN A 84 7.43 30.84 6.13
C ASN A 84 8.29 31.46 7.24
N LEU A 85 8.45 30.78 8.39
CA LEU A 85 9.16 31.33 9.54
C LEU A 85 10.64 30.97 9.56
N TRP A 86 11.02 29.83 8.97
CA TRP A 86 12.38 29.33 9.01
C TRP A 86 12.79 28.79 7.64
N PRO A 87 13.74 29.44 6.93
CA PRO A 87 14.22 28.95 5.65
C PRO A 87 14.90 27.59 5.83
N PRO A 88 14.61 26.61 4.95
CA PRO A 88 15.20 25.27 5.03
C PRO A 88 16.71 25.32 4.80
N ILE A 89 17.45 24.39 5.40
CA ILE A 89 18.92 24.36 5.28
C ILE A 89 19.38 24.13 3.83
N ILE A 90 18.54 23.51 3.00
CA ILE A 90 18.83 23.24 1.58
C ILE A 90 19.15 24.51 0.78
N ASP A 91 18.57 25.65 1.16
CA ASP A 91 18.81 26.93 0.48
C ASP A 91 20.27 27.40 0.63
N GLY A 92 20.98 26.92 1.66
CA GLY A 92 22.40 27.18 1.90
C GLY A 92 23.35 26.15 1.27
N ILE A 93 22.84 25.18 0.51
CA ILE A 93 23.65 24.08 -0.06
C ILE A 93 23.92 24.34 -1.54
N THR A 94 25.19 24.25 -1.93
CA THR A 94 25.62 24.21 -3.33
C THR A 94 26.35 22.90 -3.60
N VAL A 95 25.95 22.22 -4.67
CA VAL A 95 26.37 20.85 -4.98
C VAL A 95 27.18 20.83 -6.25
N ALA A 96 28.27 20.04 -6.31
CA ALA A 96 28.96 19.79 -7.55
C ALA A 96 28.06 19.04 -8.55
N LYS A 97 28.20 19.36 -9.85
CA LYS A 97 27.37 18.78 -10.91
C LYS A 97 27.44 17.25 -10.90
N GLY A 98 26.29 16.59 -10.83
CA GLY A 98 26.15 15.13 -10.80
C GLY A 98 25.96 14.53 -9.40
N TYR A 99 26.14 15.30 -8.33
CA TYR A 99 25.98 14.85 -6.94
C TYR A 99 24.62 15.20 -6.32
N GLU A 100 23.74 15.86 -7.09
CA GLU A 100 22.43 16.33 -6.61
C GLU A 100 21.55 15.15 -6.17
N LYS A 101 21.58 14.06 -6.94
CA LYS A 101 20.85 12.83 -6.61
C LYS A 101 21.39 12.16 -5.34
N ALA A 102 22.70 12.24 -5.11
CA ALA A 102 23.32 11.65 -3.93
C ALA A 102 22.90 12.37 -2.64
N ILE A 103 22.84 13.70 -2.66
CA ILE A 103 22.35 14.48 -1.52
C ILE A 103 20.88 14.16 -1.24
N GLY A 104 20.02 14.20 -2.27
CA GLY A 104 18.61 13.90 -2.12
C GLY A 104 18.37 12.49 -1.59
N ALA A 105 19.14 11.50 -2.07
CA ALA A 105 19.05 10.12 -1.58
C ALA A 105 19.49 9.98 -0.12
N VAL A 106 20.45 10.78 0.33
CA VAL A 106 21.06 10.60 1.65
C VAL A 106 20.36 11.38 2.76
N LEU A 107 19.98 12.62 2.49
CA LEU A 107 19.40 13.52 3.49
C LEU A 107 17.88 13.66 3.36
N GLY A 108 17.32 13.52 2.15
CA GLY A 108 15.87 13.54 1.93
C GLY A 108 15.17 14.71 2.64
N ASP A 109 14.14 14.38 3.42
CA ASP A 109 13.33 15.34 4.17
C ASP A 109 14.11 16.09 5.26
N ASP A 110 15.28 15.58 5.69
CA ASP A 110 16.11 16.28 6.67
C ASP A 110 16.63 17.62 6.11
N LEU A 111 16.69 17.79 4.78
CA LEU A 111 17.09 19.04 4.12
C LEU A 111 16.08 20.17 4.27
N ASP A 112 14.83 19.87 4.62
CA ASP A 112 13.80 20.86 4.89
C ASP A 112 13.92 21.46 6.30
N ALA A 113 14.71 20.84 7.20
CA ALA A 113 14.89 21.35 8.54
C ALA A 113 15.75 22.63 8.53
N PRO A 114 15.35 23.70 9.21
CA PRO A 114 16.14 24.93 9.33
C PRO A 114 17.27 24.79 10.35
N VAL A 115 18.13 25.82 10.45
CA VAL A 115 19.17 25.92 11.51
C VAL A 115 18.73 26.74 12.72
N ASP A 116 17.59 27.43 12.63
CA ASP A 116 17.13 28.36 13.66
C ASP A 116 16.80 27.65 14.98
N SER A 117 17.34 28.17 16.09
CA SER A 117 17.14 27.65 17.44
C SER A 117 15.70 27.70 17.96
N SER A 118 14.83 28.52 17.37
CA SER A 118 13.41 28.60 17.68
C SER A 118 12.56 27.57 16.93
N ALA A 119 13.11 26.94 15.89
CA ALA A 119 12.43 25.88 15.16
C ALA A 119 12.35 24.60 16.01
N PRO A 120 11.19 23.92 16.02
CA PRO A 120 10.98 22.70 16.82
C PRO A 120 11.81 21.51 16.31
N MET A 121 12.05 21.45 15.01
CA MET A 121 12.97 20.52 14.36
C MET A 121 14.04 21.34 13.65
N ARG A 122 15.32 21.09 13.93
CA ARG A 122 16.41 21.89 13.39
C ARG A 122 17.70 21.09 13.26
N TRP A 123 18.55 21.56 12.36
CA TRP A 123 19.97 21.28 12.40
C TRP A 123 20.66 22.13 13.47
N THR A 124 21.74 21.61 14.04
CA THR A 124 22.52 22.33 15.04
C THR A 124 23.98 22.03 14.82
N ASN A 125 24.81 23.07 14.87
CA ASN A 125 26.24 22.92 14.75
C ASN A 125 26.79 22.31 16.04
N VAL A 126 27.31 21.09 15.94
CA VAL A 126 27.92 20.34 17.03
C VAL A 126 29.44 20.48 17.07
N GLY A 127 30.02 21.26 16.15
CA GLY A 127 31.46 21.39 15.94
C GLY A 127 32.11 20.13 15.35
N GLU A 128 33.43 20.19 15.22
CA GLU A 128 34.25 19.03 14.82
C GLU A 128 34.49 18.13 16.03
N ALA A 129 34.07 16.86 15.93
CA ALA A 129 34.34 15.86 16.97
C ALA A 129 35.62 15.08 16.63
N ALA A 130 36.65 15.20 17.46
CA ALA A 130 37.97 14.58 17.26
C ALA A 130 37.98 13.03 17.25
N GLY A 131 36.82 12.37 17.38
CA GLY A 131 36.68 10.91 17.38
C GLY A 131 35.83 10.35 16.25
N ASP A 132 35.44 11.17 15.28
CA ASP A 132 34.60 10.71 14.19
C ASP A 132 35.34 9.68 13.31
N PRO A 133 34.73 8.52 13.04
CA PRO A 133 35.40 7.47 12.29
C PRO A 133 35.67 7.90 10.85
N SER A 134 36.86 7.55 10.34
CA SER A 134 37.17 7.66 8.91
C SER A 134 36.29 6.71 8.08
N LEU A 135 35.93 7.14 6.87
CA LEU A 135 35.30 6.27 5.87
C LEU A 135 36.23 5.11 5.47
N PRO A 136 35.69 4.02 4.90
CA PRO A 136 36.52 2.93 4.37
C PRO A 136 37.55 3.43 3.35
N ASP A 137 38.69 2.74 3.27
CA ASP A 137 39.78 3.13 2.38
C ASP A 137 39.34 3.18 0.91
N GLY A 138 39.73 4.25 0.22
CA GLY A 138 39.39 4.47 -1.19
C GLY A 138 37.91 4.81 -1.44
N VAL A 139 37.21 5.34 -0.43
CA VAL A 139 35.90 5.97 -0.53
C VAL A 139 36.03 7.49 -0.36
N GLU A 140 35.53 8.24 -1.33
CA GLU A 140 35.51 9.71 -1.27
C GLU A 140 34.36 10.19 -0.38
N ARG A 141 34.56 11.27 0.36
CA ARG A 141 33.53 11.86 1.22
C ARG A 141 32.62 12.74 0.38
N LEU A 142 31.31 12.66 0.63
CA LEU A 142 30.36 13.56 0.00
C LEU A 142 30.62 15.02 0.39
N ALA A 143 31.14 15.27 1.59
CA ALA A 143 31.56 16.60 2.05
C ALA A 143 32.56 17.31 1.11
N ASP A 144 33.36 16.55 0.35
CA ASP A 144 34.38 17.14 -0.53
C ASP A 144 33.76 17.69 -1.84
N HIS A 145 32.51 17.30 -2.14
CA HIS A 145 31.79 17.64 -3.37
C HIS A 145 30.60 18.58 -3.13
N VAL A 146 30.41 19.05 -1.90
CA VAL A 146 29.24 19.83 -1.47
C VAL A 146 29.67 20.99 -0.58
N GLN A 147 29.33 22.21 -0.99
CA GLN A 147 29.41 23.38 -0.12
C GLN A 147 28.11 23.47 0.68
N ALA A 148 28.16 23.23 1.99
CA ALA A 148 27.00 23.24 2.86
C ALA A 148 27.24 24.07 4.12
N PRO A 149 26.16 24.47 4.84
CA PRO A 149 26.28 25.10 6.15
C PRO A 149 27.04 24.20 7.15
N PRO A 150 27.74 24.78 8.13
CA PRO A 150 28.59 24.05 9.07
C PRO A 150 27.83 23.00 9.90
N GLU A 151 26.52 23.18 10.09
CA GLU A 151 25.63 22.23 10.75
C GLU A 151 25.59 20.86 10.05
N LEU A 152 25.78 20.81 8.72
CA LEU A 152 25.79 19.58 7.93
C LEU A 152 27.18 18.96 7.78
N ALA A 153 28.25 19.70 8.07
CA ALA A 153 29.63 19.29 7.77
C ALA A 153 29.96 17.92 8.38
N ARG A 154 29.61 17.71 9.66
CA ARG A 154 29.84 16.45 10.37
C ARG A 154 29.06 15.28 9.79
N ARG A 155 27.85 15.52 9.26
CA ARG A 155 27.02 14.46 8.64
C ARG A 155 27.54 14.10 7.26
N LEU A 156 27.84 15.11 6.42
CA LEU A 156 28.39 14.93 5.08
C LEU A 156 29.75 14.22 5.08
N ALA A 157 30.54 14.44 6.14
CA ALA A 157 31.81 13.75 6.38
C ALA A 157 31.69 12.22 6.48
N GLN A 158 30.54 11.72 6.95
CA GLN A 158 30.29 10.30 7.21
C GLN A 158 29.55 9.62 6.06
N ILE A 159 29.38 10.32 4.94
CA ILE A 159 28.71 9.82 3.75
C ILE A 159 29.76 9.62 2.66
N GLY A 160 29.91 8.38 2.21
CA GLY A 160 30.85 8.01 1.16
C GLY A 160 30.17 7.92 -0.20
N VAL A 161 30.82 8.46 -1.23
CA VAL A 161 30.40 8.33 -2.63
C VAL A 161 31.16 7.19 -3.29
N VAL A 162 30.43 6.23 -3.86
CA VAL A 162 31.01 5.03 -4.47
C VAL A 162 30.31 4.67 -5.78
N ALA A 163 31.04 4.01 -6.68
CA ALA A 163 30.42 3.34 -7.82
C ALA A 163 29.45 2.25 -7.34
N LYS A 164 28.35 2.07 -8.08
CA LYS A 164 27.25 1.16 -7.71
C LYS A 164 27.72 -0.26 -7.44
N GLU A 165 28.70 -0.73 -8.19
CA GLU A 165 29.25 -2.08 -8.13
C GLU A 165 30.11 -2.31 -6.87
N ARG A 166 30.71 -1.24 -6.33
CA ARG A 166 31.55 -1.31 -5.12
C ARG A 166 30.74 -1.28 -3.83
N GLY A 167 29.49 -0.81 -3.88
CA GLY A 167 28.64 -0.63 -2.69
C GLY A 167 28.53 -1.90 -1.86
N ALA A 168 28.17 -3.03 -2.47
CA ALA A 168 27.95 -4.30 -1.76
C ALA A 168 29.19 -4.80 -0.99
N ALA A 169 30.39 -4.62 -1.55
CA ALA A 169 31.63 -5.05 -0.91
C ALA A 169 32.01 -4.17 0.29
N LEU A 170 31.73 -2.86 0.20
CA LEU A 170 32.14 -1.86 1.19
C LEU A 170 31.15 -1.69 2.34
N VAL A 171 29.88 -2.09 2.17
CA VAL A 171 28.86 -2.02 3.24
C VAL A 171 29.31 -2.74 4.51
N SER A 172 30.01 -3.87 4.38
CA SER A 172 30.52 -4.64 5.52
C SER A 172 31.60 -3.92 6.35
N GLN A 173 32.21 -2.86 5.80
CA GLN A 173 33.28 -2.10 6.41
C GLN A 173 32.80 -0.80 7.07
N LEU A 174 31.52 -0.47 6.93
CA LEU A 174 30.95 0.76 7.50
C LEU A 174 30.92 0.71 9.02
N LYS A 175 31.30 1.83 9.62
CA LYS A 175 31.16 2.06 11.06
C LYS A 175 29.80 2.70 11.36
N THR A 176 29.41 2.71 12.63
CA THR A 176 28.14 3.27 13.08
C THR A 176 27.94 4.69 12.56
N GLY A 177 26.77 4.93 11.95
CA GLY A 177 26.40 6.25 11.42
C GLY A 177 26.92 6.56 10.02
N GLN A 178 27.76 5.72 9.43
CA GLN A 178 28.25 5.90 8.06
C GLN A 178 27.25 5.38 7.03
N ARG A 179 27.25 6.01 5.86
CA ARG A 179 26.40 5.61 4.72
C ARG A 179 27.18 5.68 3.42
N LEU A 180 26.85 4.80 2.49
CA LEU A 180 27.33 4.87 1.11
C LEU A 180 26.21 5.31 0.18
N VAL A 181 26.56 6.07 -0.84
CA VAL A 181 25.66 6.48 -1.91
C VAL A 181 26.36 6.37 -3.25
N SER A 182 25.60 5.97 -4.27
CA SER A 182 26.03 6.01 -5.66
C SER A 182 25.40 7.20 -6.39
N LEU A 183 26.10 7.71 -7.39
CA LEU A 183 25.61 8.77 -8.30
C LEU A 183 24.58 8.24 -9.31
#